data_AF-A0A7X3YB14-F1
#
_entry.id   AF-A0A7X3YB14-F1
#
_cell.length_a   1.000
_cell.length_b   1.000
_cell.length_c   1.000
_cell.angle_alpha   90.00
_cell.angle_beta   90.00
_cell.angle_gamma   90.00
#
_symmetry.space_group_name_H-M   'P 1'
#
loop_
_entity.id
_entity.type
_entity.pdbx_description
1 polymer ?
#
loop_
_entity_poly.entity_id
_entity_poly.type
_entity_poly.pdbx_seq_one_letter_code
_entity_poly.pdbx_strand_id
1 'polypeptide(L)'
;MGKPKAEPRLAENEALAYVKYIRTSPRKLNLVAQSIRGLSVEVALNTLAFSKKRVAEDVRKAVQSAVANAENNHELDIDRLVVA
;
A
#
# COMPACT_ATOMS: atom_id res chain seq x y z
N MET A 1 -2.17 -32.50 16.75
CA MET A 1 -1.42 -32.23 15.49
C MET A 1 -1.92 -30.90 14.95
N GLY A 2 -1.11 -29.84 15.05
CA GLY A 2 -1.47 -28.49 14.62
C GLY A 2 -1.69 -28.45 13.11
N LYS A 3 -2.69 -27.70 12.65
CA LYS A 3 -2.95 -27.53 11.21
C LYS A 3 -1.68 -27.02 10.53
N PRO A 4 -1.35 -27.51 9.32
CA PRO A 4 -0.21 -26.99 8.57
C PRO A 4 -0.39 -25.48 8.34
N LYS A 5 0.71 -24.73 8.43
CA LYS A 5 0.75 -23.29 8.15
C LYS A 5 0.35 -23.11 6.69
N ALA A 6 -0.67 -22.28 6.44
CA ALA A 6 -1.10 -21.99 5.07
C ALA A 6 0.07 -21.35 4.30
N GLU A 7 0.20 -21.73 3.03
CA GLU A 7 1.21 -21.16 2.14
C GLU A 7 1.04 -19.63 2.04
N PRO A 8 2.14 -18.87 2.00
CA PRO A 8 2.08 -17.43 1.81
C PRO A 8 1.39 -17.13 0.49
N ARG A 9 0.42 -16.20 0.51
CA ARG A 9 -0.33 -15.80 -0.68
C ARG A 9 0.46 -14.86 -1.60
N LEU A 10 1.63 -14.40 -1.15
CA LEU A 10 2.45 -13.39 -1.82
C LEU A 10 3.79 -13.98 -2.22
N ALA A 11 4.30 -13.49 -3.34
CA ALA A 11 5.67 -13.77 -3.74
C ALA A 11 6.64 -13.10 -2.76
N GLU A 12 7.90 -13.58 -2.73
CA GLU A 12 8.92 -13.08 -1.81
C GLU A 12 9.24 -11.58 -2.01
N ASN A 13 8.99 -11.07 -3.21
CA ASN A 13 9.23 -9.69 -3.63
C ASN A 13 8.00 -8.77 -3.54
N GLU A 14 6.92 -9.22 -2.89
CA GLU A 14 5.66 -8.47 -2.80
C GLU A 14 5.24 -8.23 -1.37
N ALA A 15 4.70 -7.04 -1.10
CA ALA A 15 4.09 -6.71 0.17
C ALA A 15 2.68 -6.13 -0.03
N LEU A 16 1.75 -6.53 0.84
CA LEU A 16 0.38 -6.01 0.83
C LEU A 16 -0.03 -5.48 2.19
N ALA A 17 -0.89 -4.48 2.17
CA ALA A 17 -1.61 -4.00 3.34
C ALA A 17 -3.08 -3.78 3.00
N TYR A 18 -3.97 -4.05 3.96
CA TYR A 18 -5.41 -3.89 3.80
C TYR A 18 -5.95 -2.91 4.82
N VAL A 19 -6.57 -1.83 4.34
CA VAL A 19 -7.34 -0.91 5.18
C VAL A 19 -8.82 -1.14 4.93
N LYS A 20 -9.56 -1.48 5.99
CA LYS A 20 -10.99 -1.80 5.92
C LYS A 20 -11.81 -0.66 6.53
N TYR A 21 -13.09 -0.61 6.15
CA TYR A 21 -14.08 0.32 6.70
C TYR A 21 -13.79 1.82 6.49
N ILE A 22 -13.15 2.16 5.36
CA ILE A 22 -12.93 3.56 4.97
C ILE A 22 -14.28 4.24 4.70
N ARG A 23 -14.53 5.35 5.39
CA ARG A 23 -15.78 6.13 5.26
C ARG A 23 -15.74 7.04 4.03
N THR A 24 -15.64 6.46 2.84
CA THR A 24 -15.68 7.21 1.58
C THR A 24 -16.31 6.43 0.43
N SER A 25 -16.74 7.13 -0.62
CA SER A 25 -17.27 6.47 -1.82
C SER A 25 -16.15 5.79 -2.61
N PRO A 26 -16.35 4.56 -3.11
CA PRO A 26 -15.36 3.85 -3.92
C PRO A 26 -14.84 4.67 -5.09
N ARG A 27 -15.70 5.45 -5.76
CA ARG A 27 -15.29 6.32 -6.89
C ARG A 27 -14.28 7.38 -6.48
N LYS A 28 -14.48 8.04 -5.33
CA LYS A 28 -13.57 9.09 -4.84
C LYS A 28 -12.20 8.52 -4.47
N LEU A 29 -12.19 7.34 -3.86
CA LEU A 29 -10.96 6.61 -3.54
C LEU A 29 -10.24 6.16 -4.79
N ASN A 30 -10.94 5.58 -5.77
CA ASN A 30 -10.34 5.07 -6.99
C ASN A 30 -9.60 6.17 -7.78
N LEU A 31 -10.12 7.40 -7.80
CA LEU A 31 -9.43 8.54 -8.43
C LEU A 31 -8.10 8.91 -7.75
N VAL A 32 -7.93 8.60 -6.47
CA VAL A 32 -6.65 8.78 -5.75
C VAL A 32 -5.74 7.59 -6.01
N ALA A 33 -6.27 6.37 -5.88
CA ALA A 33 -5.51 5.15 -6.13
C ALA A 33 -4.95 5.09 -7.56
N GLN A 34 -5.71 5.52 -8.57
CA GLN A 34 -5.25 5.61 -9.96
C GLN A 34 -4.09 6.59 -10.13
N SER A 35 -4.04 7.69 -9.36
CA SER A 35 -2.98 8.69 -9.49
C SER A 35 -1.61 8.25 -8.98
N ILE A 36 -1.57 7.20 -8.16
CA ILE A 36 -0.32 6.68 -7.57
C ILE A 36 0.10 5.33 -8.15
N ARG A 37 -0.73 4.71 -9.00
CA ARG A 37 -0.44 3.41 -9.58
C ARG A 37 0.73 3.50 -10.55
N GLY A 38 1.67 2.57 -10.44
CA GLY A 38 2.88 2.49 -11.24
C GLY A 38 3.98 3.47 -10.83
N LEU A 39 3.77 4.29 -9.80
CA LEU A 39 4.79 5.19 -9.27
C LEU A 39 5.66 4.48 -8.26
N SER A 40 6.90 4.95 -8.11
CA SER A 40 7.73 4.55 -6.97
C SER A 40 7.06 4.96 -5.66
N VAL A 41 7.31 4.20 -4.60
CA VAL A 41 6.72 4.45 -3.27
C VAL A 41 7.00 5.87 -2.80
N GLU A 42 8.21 6.38 -2.98
CA GLU A 42 8.59 7.74 -2.59
C GLU A 42 7.71 8.79 -3.30
N VAL A 43 7.58 8.69 -4.63
CA VAL A 43 6.78 9.62 -5.43
C VAL A 43 5.30 9.52 -5.05
N ALA A 44 4.80 8.30 -4.81
CA ALA A 44 3.43 8.07 -4.38
C ALA A 44 3.14 8.72 -3.02
N LEU A 45 4.04 8.55 -2.03
CA LEU A 45 3.90 9.16 -0.71
C LEU A 45 3.91 10.68 -0.77
N ASN A 46 4.80 11.27 -1.58
CA ASN A 46 4.86 12.71 -1.82
C ASN A 46 3.57 13.23 -2.49
N THR A 47 3.10 12.52 -3.53
CA THR A 47 1.84 12.87 -4.23
C THR A 47 0.64 12.86 -3.28
N LEU A 48 0.58 11.87 -2.38
CA LEU A 48 -0.49 11.77 -1.39
C LEU A 48 -0.38 12.83 -0.30
N ALA A 49 0.84 13.20 0.12
CA ALA A 49 1.07 14.20 1.16
C ALA A 49 0.56 15.59 0.76
N PHE A 50 0.69 15.97 -0.52
CA PHE A 50 0.26 17.28 -1.02
C PHE A 50 -1.11 17.28 -1.71
N SER A 51 -1.82 16.14 -1.69
CA SER A 51 -3.13 16.03 -2.31
C SER A 51 -4.21 16.75 -1.49
N LYS A 52 -5.00 17.61 -2.13
CA LYS A 52 -6.14 18.30 -1.51
C LYS A 52 -7.34 17.37 -1.22
N LYS A 53 -7.29 16.11 -1.68
CA LYS A 53 -8.39 15.15 -1.52
C LYS A 53 -8.29 14.52 -0.13
N ARG A 54 -9.33 14.63 0.70
CA ARG A 54 -9.40 14.01 2.05
C ARG A 54 -9.02 12.52 2.07
N VAL A 55 -9.42 11.77 1.03
CA VAL A 55 -9.15 10.32 0.93
C VAL A 55 -7.66 10.01 0.78
N ALA A 56 -6.84 10.99 0.38
CA ALA A 56 -5.39 10.80 0.25
C ALA A 56 -4.73 10.42 1.58
N GLU A 57 -5.24 10.89 2.72
CA GLU A 57 -4.71 10.52 4.04
C GLU A 57 -4.89 9.03 4.33
N ASP A 58 -6.07 8.48 4.03
CA ASP A 58 -6.36 7.06 4.24
C ASP A 58 -5.53 6.19 3.30
N VAL A 59 -5.39 6.60 2.03
CA VAL A 59 -4.55 5.90 1.04
C VAL A 59 -3.07 5.97 1.44
N ARG A 60 -2.59 7.11 1.93
CA ARG A 60 -1.21 7.27 2.42
C ARG A 60 -0.90 6.32 3.56
N LYS A 61 -1.81 6.21 4.53
CA LYS A 61 -1.65 5.25 5.65
C LYS A 61 -1.60 3.81 5.15
N ALA A 62 -2.39 3.46 4.15
CA ALA A 62 -2.35 2.13 3.53
C ALA A 62 -0.99 1.85 2.87
N VAL A 63 -0.47 2.80 2.09
CA VAL A 63 0.86 2.68 1.45
C VAL A 63 1.95 2.56 2.51
N GLN A 64 1.95 3.40 3.55
CA GLN A 64 2.91 3.33 4.65
C GLN A 64 2.88 1.97 5.36
N SER A 65 1.70 1.40 5.58
CA SER A 65 1.57 0.06 6.14
C SER A 65 2.13 -1.03 5.21
N ALA A 66 1.98 -0.89 3.89
CA ALA A 66 2.55 -1.83 2.94
C ALA A 66 4.08 -1.74 2.90
N VAL A 67 4.64 -0.53 2.96
CA VAL A 67 6.09 -0.30 3.05
C VAL A 67 6.66 -0.90 4.32
N ALA A 68 6.01 -0.68 5.47
CA ALA A 68 6.43 -1.30 6.73
C ALA A 68 6.40 -2.83 6.65
N ASN A 69 5.44 -3.42 5.92
CA ASN A 69 5.41 -4.86 5.70
C ASN A 69 6.56 -5.33 4.79
N ALA A 70 6.90 -4.57 3.75
CA ALA A 70 8.00 -4.86 2.85
C ALA A 70 9.36 -4.82 3.59
N GLU A 71 9.55 -3.82 4.44
CA GLU A 71 10.78 -3.64 5.23
C GLU A 71 10.92 -4.73 6.31
N ASN A 72 9.89 -4.92 7.13
CA ASN A 72 10.02 -5.78 8.33
C ASN A 72 9.88 -7.28 8.04
N ASN A 73 9.07 -7.67 7.04
CA ASN A 73 8.78 -9.09 6.80
C ASN A 73 9.54 -9.66 5.59
N HIS A 74 9.91 -8.80 4.64
CA HIS A 74 10.52 -9.22 3.37
C HIS A 74 11.91 -8.62 3.15
N GLU A 75 12.40 -7.77 4.07
CA GLU A 75 13.72 -7.09 3.99
C GLU A 75 13.96 -6.43 2.61
N LEU A 76 12.89 -5.95 1.98
CA LEU A 76 12.94 -5.37 0.64
C LEU A 76 13.48 -3.94 0.69
N ASP A 77 14.27 -3.60 -0.33
CA ASP A 77 14.78 -2.25 -0.56
C ASP A 77 13.63 -1.30 -0.93
N ILE A 78 13.32 -0.36 -0.03
CA ILE A 78 12.21 0.60 -0.15
C ILE A 78 12.37 1.46 -1.41
N ASP A 79 13.59 1.80 -1.79
CA ASP A 79 13.88 2.69 -2.92
C ASP A 79 13.52 2.04 -4.27
N ARG A 80 13.39 0.71 -4.29
CA ARG A 80 13.01 -0.07 -5.48
C ARG A 80 11.53 -0.45 -5.50
N LEU A 81 10.76 -0.11 -4.46
CA LEU A 81 9.36 -0.46 -4.38
C LEU A 81 8.50 0.40 -5.30
N VAL A 82 7.55 -0.25 -5.97
CA VAL A 82 6.60 0.37 -6.88
C VAL A 82 5.19 0.00 -6.44
N VAL A 83 4.26 0.96 -6.55
CA VAL A 83 2.84 0.73 -6.27
C VAL A 83 2.20 0.01 -7.46
N ALA A 84 1.76 -1.23 -7.26
CA ALA A 84 1.06 -2.03 -8.28
C ALA A 84 -0.44 -1.66 -8.44
#